data_AF-A0A2G7GDT5-F1
#
_entry.id   AF-A0A2G7GDT5-F1
#
_cell.length_a   1.000
_cell.length_b   1.000
_cell.length_c   1.000
_cell.angle_alpha   90.00
_cell.angle_beta   90.00
_cell.angle_gamma   90.00
#
_symmetry.space_group_name_H-M   'P 1'
#
loop_
_entity.id
_entity.type
_entity.pdbx_description
1 polymer ?
#
loop_
_entity_poly.entity_id
_entity_poly.type
_entity_poly.pdbx_seq_one_letter_code
_entity_poly.pdbx_strand_id
1 'polypeptide(L)'
;MKTDLPTQLLEAELKSEHIAIAFENTDTITESQQPSAFGQSSRTVFATTFVTIFFAEFGDKTQLSTLLMSAESQSPWIVFGGAAIAMVTTSLLGVLLGCWIATRIAPRTVEKLASVSLLLISMMLLWDVVQ
;
A
#
# COMPACT_ATOMS: atom_id res chain seq x y z
N MET A 1 19.23 42.34 46.92
CA MET A 1 19.00 42.18 45.46
C MET A 1 19.80 40.97 45.02
N LYS A 2 19.25 39.77 45.29
CA LYS A 2 19.89 38.48 45.06
C LYS A 2 19.39 38.01 43.70
N THR A 3 20.29 37.98 42.74
CA THR A 3 20.02 37.68 41.34
C THR A 3 19.81 36.18 41.19
N ASP A 4 18.59 35.70 41.49
CA ASP A 4 18.13 34.34 41.22
C ASP A 4 17.88 34.14 39.72
N LEU A 5 18.95 34.25 38.91
CA LEU A 5 18.82 34.25 37.45
C LEU A 5 19.96 33.54 36.70
N PRO A 6 20.35 32.31 37.08
CA PRO A 6 20.91 31.39 36.08
C PRO A 6 20.32 29.97 36.07
N THR A 7 19.44 29.58 37.00
CA THR A 7 18.98 28.18 37.10
C THR A 7 17.86 27.85 36.11
N GLN A 8 16.91 28.76 35.89
CA GLN A 8 15.79 28.55 34.95
C GLN A 8 16.22 28.52 33.49
N LEU A 9 17.30 29.24 33.14
CA LEU A 9 17.83 29.25 31.78
C LEU A 9 18.60 27.96 31.48
N LEU A 10 19.22 27.38 32.51
CA LEU A 10 19.88 26.08 32.45
C LEU A 10 18.86 24.93 32.28
N GLU A 11 17.71 24.98 32.98
CA GLU A 11 16.65 23.99 32.82
C GLU A 11 15.94 24.10 31.45
N ALA A 12 15.80 25.32 30.92
CA ALA A 12 15.24 25.54 29.58
C ALA A 12 16.15 25.00 28.47
N GLU A 13 17.47 25.21 28.57
CA GLU A 13 18.46 24.62 27.65
C GLU A 13 18.51 23.10 27.77
N LEU A 14 18.54 22.54 28.98
CA LEU A 14 18.60 21.08 29.19
C LEU A 14 17.33 20.37 28.70
N LYS A 15 16.16 21.00 28.87
CA LYS A 15 14.89 20.50 28.34
C LYS A 15 14.81 20.64 26.82
N SER A 16 15.38 21.71 26.26
CA SER A 16 15.49 21.92 24.81
C SER A 16 16.35 20.82 24.16
N GLU A 17 17.50 20.48 24.77
CA GLU A 17 18.34 19.38 24.30
C GLU A 17 17.63 18.02 24.39
N HIS A 18 16.95 17.71 25.50
CA HIS A 18 16.21 16.45 25.60
C HIS A 18 15.03 16.35 24.63
N ILE A 19 14.34 17.47 24.35
CA ILE A 19 13.28 17.52 23.35
C ILE A 19 13.85 17.35 21.94
N ALA A 20 15.01 17.95 21.64
CA ALA A 20 15.71 17.77 20.37
C ALA A 20 16.17 16.31 20.19
N ILE A 21 16.73 15.69 21.23
CA ILE A 21 17.16 14.28 21.22
C ILE A 21 15.96 13.33 21.11
N ALA A 22 14.83 13.63 21.77
CA ALA A 22 13.61 12.84 21.67
C ALA A 22 12.94 12.95 20.28
N PHE A 23 13.03 14.13 19.64
CA PHE A 23 12.53 14.35 18.29
C PHE A 23 13.41 13.65 17.24
N GLU A 24 14.74 13.76 17.37
CA GLU A 24 15.71 13.07 16.49
C GLU A 24 15.57 11.54 16.56
N ASN A 25 15.23 11.00 17.74
CA ASN A 25 14.98 9.56 17.92
C ASN A 25 13.56 9.13 17.51
N THR A 26 12.65 10.07 17.23
CA THR A 26 11.28 9.77 16.76
C THR A 26 11.24 9.68 15.23
N ASP A 27 12.07 10.47 14.54
CA ASP A 27 12.24 10.36 13.09
C ASP A 27 12.94 9.05 12.68
N THR A 28 13.76 8.46 13.55
CA THR A 28 14.42 7.16 13.31
C THR A 28 13.54 5.94 13.62
N ILE A 29 12.40 6.10 14.30
CA ILE A 29 11.48 4.98 14.60
C ILE A 29 10.35 4.87 13.56
N THR A 30 10.20 5.86 12.67
CA THR A 30 9.38 5.74 11.45
C THR A 30 10.22 5.23 10.27
N GLU A 31 11.18 4.35 10.55
CA GLU A 31 11.86 3.54 9.55
C GLU A 31 11.63 2.06 9.86
N SER A 32 10.35 1.68 9.98
CA SER A 32 9.95 0.29 10.02
C SER A 32 10.24 -0.36 8.65
N GLN A 33 11.46 -0.87 8.52
CA GLN A 33 11.84 -1.96 7.62
C GLN A 33 11.61 -1.66 6.13
N GLN A 34 12.46 -0.83 5.53
CA GLN A 34 12.75 -1.00 4.10
C GLN A 34 13.77 -2.13 3.98
N PRO A 35 13.42 -3.36 3.53
CA PRO A 35 14.44 -4.36 3.24
C PRO A 35 15.32 -3.77 2.14
N SER A 36 16.62 -3.65 2.42
CA SER A 36 17.66 -3.23 1.50
C SER A 36 17.72 -4.18 0.29
N ALA A 37 16.88 -3.92 -0.71
CA ALA A 37 16.67 -4.76 -1.89
C ALA A 37 17.76 -4.59 -2.98
N PHE A 38 18.91 -4.00 -2.66
CA PHE A 38 19.96 -3.73 -3.65
C PHE A 38 21.09 -4.78 -3.70
N GLY A 39 20.86 -5.97 -3.14
CA GLY A 39 21.77 -7.11 -3.25
C GLY A 39 21.10 -8.49 -3.21
N GLN A 40 19.78 -8.57 -3.43
CA GLN A 40 19.03 -9.81 -3.33
C GLN A 40 18.98 -10.57 -4.65
N SER A 41 19.31 -11.87 -4.59
CA SER A 41 19.15 -12.81 -5.71
C SER A 41 17.75 -12.66 -6.32
N SER A 42 17.62 -12.78 -7.65
CA SER A 42 16.32 -12.66 -8.35
C SER A 42 15.24 -13.57 -7.77
N ARG A 43 15.64 -14.71 -7.17
CA ARG A 43 14.74 -15.62 -6.44
C ARG A 43 14.16 -14.99 -5.19
N THR A 44 14.93 -14.19 -4.47
CA THR A 44 14.48 -13.51 -3.26
C THR A 44 13.51 -12.39 -3.61
N VAL A 45 13.80 -11.58 -4.64
CA VAL A 45 12.86 -10.55 -5.13
C VAL A 45 11.56 -11.18 -5.59
N PHE A 46 11.62 -12.27 -6.37
CA PHE A 46 10.42 -13.00 -6.78
C PHE A 46 9.65 -13.54 -5.57
N ALA A 47 10.32 -14.19 -4.62
CA ALA A 47 9.66 -14.77 -3.45
C ALA A 47 9.04 -13.71 -2.54
N THR A 48 9.72 -12.59 -2.27
CA THR A 48 9.17 -11.52 -1.44
C THR A 48 8.00 -10.83 -2.12
N THR A 49 8.12 -10.47 -3.40
CA THR A 49 7.01 -9.90 -4.16
C THR A 49 5.83 -10.88 -4.26
N PHE A 50 6.08 -12.16 -4.52
CA PHE A 50 5.04 -13.18 -4.57
C PHE A 50 4.33 -13.32 -3.23
N VAL A 51 5.05 -13.48 -2.11
CA VAL A 51 4.45 -13.65 -0.78
C VAL A 51 3.67 -12.40 -0.37
N THR A 52 4.21 -11.21 -0.58
CA THR A 52 3.53 -9.95 -0.26
C THR A 52 2.23 -9.80 -1.04
N ILE A 53 2.27 -10.01 -2.37
CA ILE A 53 1.06 -9.92 -3.22
C ILE A 53 0.10 -11.05 -2.89
N PHE A 54 0.59 -12.28 -2.71
CA PHE A 54 -0.24 -13.43 -2.37
C PHE A 54 -1.02 -13.17 -1.10
N PHE A 55 -0.39 -12.70 -0.01
CA PHE A 55 -1.10 -12.38 1.22
C PHE A 55 -2.05 -11.19 1.09
N ALA A 56 -1.68 -10.17 0.30
CA ALA A 56 -2.57 -9.03 0.03
C ALA A 56 -3.84 -9.45 -0.73
N GLU A 57 -3.72 -10.46 -1.61
CA GLU A 57 -4.79 -10.95 -2.49
C GLU A 57 -5.43 -12.25 -1.98
N PHE A 58 -4.92 -12.87 -0.91
CA PHE A 58 -5.40 -14.17 -0.44
C PHE A 58 -6.81 -14.03 0.14
N GLY A 59 -7.77 -14.67 -0.50
CA GLY A 59 -9.17 -14.52 -0.12
C GLY A 59 -9.82 -13.23 -0.65
N ASP A 60 -9.27 -12.61 -1.69
CA ASP A 60 -9.98 -11.57 -2.42
C ASP A 60 -11.36 -12.07 -2.89
N LYS A 61 -12.32 -11.15 -2.96
CA LYS A 61 -13.68 -11.38 -3.42
C LYS A 61 -13.71 -12.06 -4.79
N THR A 62 -12.72 -11.81 -5.65
CA THR A 62 -12.61 -12.48 -6.95
C THR A 62 -12.36 -13.99 -6.79
N GLN A 63 -11.60 -14.42 -5.78
CA GLN A 63 -11.35 -15.85 -5.50
C GLN A 63 -12.61 -16.53 -4.97
N LEU A 64 -13.35 -15.88 -4.07
CA LEU A 64 -14.63 -16.41 -3.56
C LEU A 64 -15.69 -16.47 -4.67
N SER A 65 -15.79 -15.45 -5.52
CA SER A 65 -16.70 -15.43 -6.67
C SER A 65 -16.38 -16.55 -7.66
N THR A 66 -15.10 -16.78 -7.96
CA THR A 66 -14.66 -17.88 -8.83
C THR A 66 -14.95 -19.25 -8.21
N LEU A 67 -14.74 -19.39 -6.89
CA LEU A 67 -15.05 -20.62 -6.15
C LEU A 67 -16.55 -20.92 -6.18
N LEU A 68 -17.41 -19.93 -5.91
CA LEU A 68 -18.87 -20.07 -5.95
C LEU A 68 -19.35 -20.42 -7.35
N MET A 69 -18.83 -19.74 -8.38
CA MET A 69 -19.16 -20.03 -9.78
C MET A 69 -18.68 -21.43 -10.21
N SER A 70 -17.56 -21.90 -9.67
CA SER A 70 -17.05 -23.26 -9.90
C SER A 70 -17.90 -24.31 -9.18
N ALA A 71 -18.37 -24.02 -7.96
CA ALA A 71 -19.22 -24.90 -7.15
C ALA A 71 -20.64 -25.07 -7.72
N GLU A 72 -21.21 -24.02 -8.32
CA GLU A 72 -22.51 -24.04 -9.00
C GLU A 72 -22.44 -24.70 -10.40
N SER A 73 -21.26 -24.77 -11.01
CA SER A 73 -21.09 -25.28 -12.37
C SER A 73 -20.94 -26.80 -12.39
N GLN A 74 -21.65 -27.46 -13.32
CA GLN A 74 -21.50 -28.90 -13.55
C GLN A 74 -20.12 -29.29 -14.11
N SER A 75 -19.30 -28.31 -14.49
CA SER A 75 -17.93 -28.49 -14.95
C SER A 75 -16.97 -27.47 -14.31
N PRO A 76 -16.42 -27.78 -13.12
CA PRO A 76 -15.56 -26.85 -12.37
C PRO A 76 -14.25 -26.52 -13.10
N TRP A 77 -13.74 -27.45 -13.91
CA TRP A 77 -12.51 -27.25 -14.68
C TRP A 77 -12.64 -26.21 -15.80
N ILE A 78 -13.82 -26.11 -16.42
CA ILE A 78 -14.07 -25.11 -17.48
C ILE A 78 -14.17 -23.71 -16.87
N VAL A 79 -14.82 -23.58 -15.70
CA VAL A 79 -14.91 -22.31 -14.98
C VAL A 79 -13.54 -21.82 -14.55
N PHE A 80 -12.70 -22.72 -14.00
CA PHE A 80 -11.33 -22.40 -13.64
C PHE A 80 -10.51 -21.91 -14.85
N GLY A 81 -10.57 -22.63 -15.98
CA GLY A 81 -9.88 -22.22 -17.20
C GLY A 81 -10.37 -20.88 -17.73
N GLY A 82 -11.68 -20.64 -17.72
CA GLY A 82 -12.28 -19.37 -18.12
C GLY A 82 -11.86 -18.20 -17.24
N ALA A 83 -11.89 -18.37 -15.91
CA ALA A 83 -11.45 -17.36 -14.95
C ALA A 83 -9.94 -17.06 -15.07
N ALA A 84 -9.10 -18.08 -15.28
CA ALA A 84 -7.67 -17.91 -15.50
C ALA A 84 -7.39 -17.10 -16.77
N ILE A 85 -8.06 -17.42 -17.89
CA ILE A 85 -7.93 -16.67 -19.14
C ILE A 85 -8.43 -15.23 -18.97
N ALA A 86 -9.54 -15.03 -18.25
CA ALA A 86 -10.08 -13.70 -17.97
C ALA A 86 -9.10 -12.85 -17.15
N MET A 87 -8.45 -13.41 -16.12
CA MET A 87 -7.44 -12.71 -15.32
C MET A 87 -6.21 -12.32 -16.14
N VAL A 88 -5.70 -13.24 -16.97
CA VAL A 88 -4.55 -12.97 -17.85
C VAL A 88 -4.90 -11.88 -18.86
N THR A 89 -6.07 -11.97 -19.48
CA THR A 89 -6.56 -10.98 -20.46
C THR A 89 -6.73 -9.61 -19.82
N THR A 90 -7.35 -9.56 -18.63
CA THR A 90 -7.56 -8.30 -17.89
C THR A 90 -6.23 -7.67 -17.50
N SER A 91 -5.27 -8.46 -16.99
CA SER A 91 -3.92 -7.98 -16.67
C SER A 91 -3.20 -7.43 -17.90
N LEU A 92 -3.28 -8.14 -19.03
CA LEU A 92 -2.67 -7.71 -20.29
C LEU A 92 -3.27 -6.38 -20.77
N LEU A 93 -4.59 -6.26 -20.76
CA LEU A 93 -5.28 -5.01 -21.09
C LEU A 93 -4.89 -3.88 -20.14
N GLY A 94 -4.81 -4.15 -18.84
CA GLY A 94 -4.38 -3.19 -17.83
C GLY A 94 -2.97 -2.66 -18.08
N VAL A 95 -2.02 -3.54 -18.42
CA VAL A 95 -0.65 -3.14 -18.77
C VAL A 95 -0.61 -2.31 -20.04
N LEU A 96 -1.34 -2.72 -21.10
CA LEU A 96 -1.40 -1.95 -22.35
C LEU A 96 -1.98 -0.55 -22.14
N LEU A 97 -3.12 -0.46 -21.43
CA LEU A 97 -3.75 0.82 -21.08
C LEU A 97 -2.83 1.66 -20.19
N GLY A 98 -2.18 1.04 -19.20
CA GLY A 98 -1.22 1.68 -18.31
C GLY A 98 -0.04 2.29 -19.06
N CYS A 99 0.57 1.54 -19.98
CA CYS A 99 1.65 2.05 -20.85
C CYS A 99 1.17 3.21 -21.75
N TRP A 100 -0.05 3.11 -22.29
CA TRP A 100 -0.63 4.18 -23.11
C TRP A 100 -0.88 5.46 -22.30
N ILE A 101 -1.39 5.33 -21.08
CA ILE A 101 -1.61 6.46 -20.16
C ILE A 101 -0.27 7.06 -19.72
N ALA A 102 0.71 6.23 -19.36
CA ALA A 102 2.02 6.66 -18.90
C ALA A 102 2.80 7.46 -19.95
N THR A 103 2.56 7.21 -21.24
CA THR A 103 3.21 7.96 -22.34
C THR A 103 2.51 9.27 -22.68
N ARG A 104 1.26 9.48 -22.28
CA ARG A 104 0.45 10.66 -22.62
C ARG A 104 0.18 11.60 -21.45
N ILE A 105 0.21 11.11 -20.22
CA ILE A 105 -0.26 11.83 -19.03
C ILE A 105 0.87 11.99 -18.01
N ALA A 106 1.01 13.19 -17.45
CA ALA A 106 1.98 13.46 -16.40
C ALA A 106 1.68 12.62 -15.14
N PRO A 107 2.71 12.05 -14.47
CA PRO A 107 2.52 11.13 -13.34
C PRO A 107 1.71 11.74 -12.19
N ARG A 108 1.85 13.05 -11.95
CA ARG A 108 1.07 13.78 -10.93
C ARG A 108 -0.44 13.72 -11.16
N THR A 109 -0.89 13.69 -12.42
CA THR A 109 -2.32 13.63 -12.74
C THR A 109 -2.89 12.23 -12.46
N VAL A 110 -2.11 11.19 -12.74
CA VAL A 110 -2.51 9.79 -12.47
C VAL A 110 -2.61 9.54 -10.97
N GLU A 111 -1.65 10.05 -10.19
CA GLU A 111 -1.64 9.96 -8.73
C GLU A 111 -2.84 10.70 -8.09
N LYS A 112 -3.13 11.91 -8.57
CA LYS A 112 -4.31 12.67 -8.13
C LYS A 112 -5.61 11.95 -8.48
N LEU A 113 -5.69 11.33 -9.66
CA LEU A 113 -6.87 10.57 -10.07
C LEU A 113 -7.06 9.31 -9.21
N ALA A 114 -5.97 8.59 -8.90
CA ALA A 114 -5.99 7.39 -8.08
C ALA A 114 -6.45 7.69 -6.65
N SER A 115 -5.86 8.72 -6.02
CA SER A 115 -6.25 9.17 -4.67
C SER A 115 -7.71 9.63 -4.61
N VAL A 116 -8.18 10.42 -5.58
CA VAL A 116 -9.58 10.84 -5.64
C VAL A 116 -10.52 9.65 -5.82
N SER A 117 -10.19 8.72 -6.73
CA SER A 117 -11.02 7.53 -6.98
C SER A 117 -11.13 6.66 -5.73
N LEU A 118 -10.02 6.49 -5.00
CA LEU A 118 -9.99 5.70 -3.77
C LEU A 118 -10.81 6.35 -2.65
N LEU A 119 -10.71 7.68 -2.48
CA LEU A 119 -11.54 8.43 -1.55
C LEU A 119 -13.03 8.31 -1.88
N LEU A 120 -13.37 8.37 -3.16
CA LEU A 120 -14.75 8.29 -3.65
C LEU A 120 -15.34 6.90 -3.36
N ILE A 121 -14.60 5.83 -3.67
CA ILE A 121 -15.01 4.45 -3.35
C ILE A 121 -15.18 4.28 -1.83
N SER A 122 -14.23 4.81 -1.04
CA SER A 122 -14.29 4.74 0.43
C SER A 122 -15.53 5.44 1.00
N MET A 123 -15.83 6.66 0.52
CA MET A 123 -17.03 7.40 0.91
C MET A 123 -18.30 6.64 0.52
N MET A 124 -18.34 6.11 -0.71
CA MET A 124 -19.51 5.39 -1.22
C MET A 124 -19.80 4.14 -0.40
N LEU A 125 -18.76 3.38 -0.04
CA LEU A 125 -18.89 2.19 0.81
C LEU A 125 -19.35 2.56 2.22
N LEU A 126 -18.82 3.64 2.80
CA LEU A 126 -19.25 4.13 4.12
C LEU A 126 -20.73 4.53 4.13
N TRP A 127 -21.20 5.16 3.05
CA TRP A 127 -22.61 5.52 2.90
C TRP A 127 -23.51 4.29 2.80
N ASP A 128 -23.12 3.30 2.00
CA ASP A 128 -23.83 2.02 1.85
C ASP A 128 -23.88 1.20 3.15
N VAL A 129 -22.89 1.38 4.03
CA VAL A 129 -22.87 0.75 5.37
C VAL A 129 -23.75 1.48 6.40
N VAL A 130 -23.95 2.79 6.23
CA VAL A 130 -24.70 3.63 7.19
C VAL A 130 -26.20 3.61 6.92
N GLN A 131 -26.62 3.41 5.67
CA GLN A 131 -28.03 3.22 5.31
C GLN A 131 -28.50 1.79 5.55
#